data_AF-A0A3S1TAV5-F1
#
_entry.id   AF-A0A3S1TAV5-F1
#
_cell.length_a   1.000
_cell.length_b   1.000
_cell.length_c   1.000
_cell.angle_alpha   90.00
_cell.angle_beta   90.00
_cell.angle_gamma   90.00
#
_symmetry.space_group_name_H-M   'P 1'
#
loop_
_entity.id
_entity.type
_entity.pdbx_description
1 polymer ?
#
loop_
_entity_poly.entity_id
_entity_poly.type
_entity_poly.pdbx_seq_one_letter_code
_entity_poly.pdbx_strand_id
1 'polypeptide(L)' 'MGRGLGDMATGRPGRVTGTYETFIGRLPYIIAYELRPIAGRQCVVILRVIHTSRDWPSEEWPS' A
#
# COMPACT_ATOMS: atom_id res chain seq x y z
N MET A 1 17.89 -5.88 -3.18
CA MET A 1 16.75 -5.91 -4.12
C MET A 1 15.57 -6.52 -3.38
N GLY A 2 14.53 -5.74 -3.09
CA GLY A 2 13.34 -6.26 -2.41
C GLY A 2 12.47 -7.06 -3.38
N ARG A 3 11.83 -8.13 -2.90
CA ARG A 3 10.77 -8.83 -3.65
C ARG A 3 9.64 -7.85 -3.94
N GLY A 4 9.04 -7.94 -5.14
CA GLY A 4 7.87 -7.13 -5.47
C GLY A 4 6.65 -7.56 -4.66
N LEU A 5 5.62 -6.71 -4.56
CA LEU A 5 4.39 -7.02 -3.80
C LEU A 5 3.72 -8.32 -4.25
N GLY A 6 3.84 -8.69 -5.52
CA GLY A 6 3.32 -9.96 -6.06
C GLY A 6 4.09 -11.20 -5.57
N ASP A 7 5.35 -11.05 -5.17
CA ASP A 7 6.18 -12.15 -4.67
C ASP A 7 6.09 -12.28 -3.13
N MET A 8 5.94 -11.15 -2.45
CA MET A 8 5.79 -11.07 -1.00
C MET A 8 5.19 -9.71 -0.62
N ALA A 9 4.02 -9.72 0.03
CA ALA A 9 3.36 -8.51 0.51
C ALA A 9 4.03 -7.96 1.79
N THR A 10 5.26 -7.44 1.68
CA THR A 10 6.10 -6.98 2.81
C THR A 10 5.79 -5.56 3.32
N GLY A 11 4.60 -5.03 3.03
CA GLY A 11 4.21 -3.70 3.50
C GLY A 11 4.05 -3.65 5.02
N ARG A 12 4.27 -2.46 5.59
CA ARG A 12 3.92 -2.19 6.99
C ARG A 12 2.43 -1.92 7.12
N PRO A 13 1.82 -2.05 8.32
CA PRO A 13 0.46 -1.55 8.55
C PRO A 13 0.33 -0.11 8.06
N GLY A 14 -0.73 0.16 7.31
CA GLY A 14 -1.00 1.47 6.73
C GLY A 14 -1.69 2.42 7.70
N ARG A 15 -1.75 3.70 7.33
CA ARG A 15 -2.46 4.74 8.07
C ARG A 15 -3.96 4.53 8.14
N VAL A 16 -4.55 3.81 7.20
CA VAL A 16 -5.98 3.48 7.20
C VAL A 16 -6.13 2.04 7.68
N THR A 17 -6.98 1.82 8.67
CA THR A 17 -7.21 0.49 9.24
C THR A 17 -7.51 -0.56 8.14
N GLY A 18 -6.85 -1.72 8.24
CA GLY A 18 -6.99 -2.82 7.27
C GLY A 18 -6.14 -2.68 6.01
N THR A 19 -5.33 -1.61 5.90
CA THR A 19 -4.41 -1.42 4.77
C THR A 19 -2.95 -1.67 5.16
N TYR A 20 -2.13 -1.80 4.13
CA TYR A 20 -0.68 -1.87 4.19
C TYR A 20 -0.07 -0.77 3.31
N GLU A 21 1.15 -0.38 3.65
CA GLU A 21 1.92 0.62 2.92
C GLU A 21 3.28 0.07 2.52
N THR A 22 3.72 0.44 1.31
CA THR A 22 5.13 0.29 0.91
C THR A 22 5.63 1.54 0.20
N PHE A 23 6.90 1.88 0.41
CA PHE A 23 7.57 2.98 -0.28
C PHE A 23 8.14 2.53 -1.61
N ILE A 24 8.01 3.36 -2.64
CA ILE A 24 8.73 3.15 -3.89
C ILE A 24 10.16 3.69 -3.72
N GLY A 25 11.15 2.81 -3.59
CA GLY A 25 12.47 3.17 -3.02
C GLY A 25 13.13 4.48 -3.48
N ARG A 26 13.13 4.82 -4.77
CA ARG A 26 13.74 6.07 -5.29
C ARG A 26 12.73 7.14 -5.73
N LEU A 27 11.44 6.90 -5.53
CA LEU A 27 10.38 7.81 -5.92
C LEU A 27 9.62 8.28 -4.68
N PRO A 28 9.18 9.55 -4.61
CA PRO A 28 8.45 10.10 -3.47
C PRO A 28 6.99 9.61 -3.44
N TYR A 29 6.77 8.30 -3.56
CA TYR A 29 5.45 7.70 -3.59
C TYR A 29 5.33 6.54 -2.60
N ILE A 30 4.15 6.44 -2.02
CA ILE A 30 3.70 5.34 -1.18
C ILE A 30 2.56 4.62 -1.92
N ILE A 31 2.63 3.30 -1.94
CA ILE A 31 1.52 2.45 -2.39
C ILE A 31 0.75 2.02 -1.16
N ALA A 32 -0.52 2.40 -1.08
CA ALA A 32 -1.46 1.86 -0.10
C ALA A 32 -2.24 0.71 -0.75
N TYR A 33 -2.24 -0.44 -0.09
CA TYR A 33 -2.86 -1.66 -0.61
C TYR A 33 -3.48 -2.48 0.51
N GLU A 34 -4.25 -3.49 0.15
CA GLU A 34 -4.79 -4.47 1.08
C GLU A 34 -4.62 -5.88 0.51
N LEU A 35 -4.73 -6.89 1.38
CA LEU A 35 -4.78 -8.28 0.99
C LEU A 35 -6.22 -8.75 1.02
N ARG A 36 -6.75 -9.18 -0.13
CA ARG A 36 -8.13 -9.68 -0.24
C ARG A 36 -8.17 -11.03 -0.95
N PRO A 37 -9.02 -11.97 -0.48
CA PRO A 37 -9.31 -13.17 -1.24
C PRO A 37 -10.19 -12.82 -2.45
N ILE A 38 -9.68 -13.04 -3.66
CA ILE A 38 -10.40 -12.85 -4.92
C ILE A 38 -10.34 -14.18 -5.68
N ALA A 39 -11.51 -14.73 -6.05
CA ALA A 39 -11.63 -16.00 -6.75
C ALA A 39 -10.79 -17.14 -6.10
N GLY A 40 -10.79 -17.22 -4.76
CA GLY A 40 -10.08 -18.24 -4.00
C GLY A 40 -8.56 -18.05 -3.88
N ARG A 41 -8.01 -16.91 -4.32
CA ARG A 41 -6.59 -16.57 -4.21
C ARG A 41 -6.40 -15.31 -3.38
N GLN A 42 -5.34 -15.26 -2.58
CA GLN A 42 -4.94 -14.02 -1.91
C GLN A 42 -4.35 -13.06 -2.96
N CYS A 43 -4.92 -11.87 -3.03
CA CYS A 43 -4.55 -10.85 -4.00
C CYS A 43 -4.12 -9.57 -3.29
N VAL A 44 -3.09 -8.93 -3.83
CA VAL A 44 -2.72 -7.56 -3.48
C VAL A 44 -3.61 -6.62 -4.27
N VAL A 45 -4.46 -5.86 -3.58
CA VAL A 45 -5.32 -4.85 -4.19
C VAL A 45 -4.72 -3.49 -3.94
N ILE A 46 -4.20 -2.85 -4.99
CA ILE A 46 -3.68 -1.48 -4.90
C ILE A 46 -4.86 -0.53 -4.76
N LEU A 47 -4.93 0.18 -3.64
CA LEU A 47 -5.99 1.14 -3.35
C LEU A 47 -5.62 2.52 -3.89
N ARG A 48 -4.39 2.98 -3.60
CA ARG A 48 -3.90 4.30 -3.99
C ARG A 48 -2.39 4.32 -4.18
N VAL A 49 -1.93 5.23 -5.04
CA VAL A 49 -0.54 5.66 -5.17
C VAL A 49 -0.46 7.12 -4.75
N ILE A 50 0.25 7.41 -3.66
CA ILE A 50 0.19 8.69 -2.97
C ILE A 50 1.57 9.32 -2.97
N HIS A 51 1.68 10.56 -3.46
CA HIS A 51 2.93 11.32 -3.36
C HIS A 51 3.19 11.72 -1.90
N THR A 52 4.42 11.61 -1.40
CA THR A 52 4.77 11.87 0.01
C THR A 52 4.61 13.33 0.45
N SER A 53 4.36 14.24 -0.49
CA SER A 53 4.07 15.66 -0.23
C SER A 53 2.60 15.93 0.06
N ARG A 54 1.72 14.94 -0.15
CA ARG A 54 0.30 15.06 0.18
C ARG A 54 0.14 15.00 1.69
N ASP A 55 -0.67 15.91 2.22
CA ASP A 55 -1.17 15.73 3.58
C ASP A 55 -2.02 14.47 3.62
N TRP A 56 -1.65 13.56 4.51
CA TRP A 56 -2.26 12.25 4.66
C TRP A 56 -2.32 11.87 6.14
N PRO A 57 -3.34 12.37 6.86
CA PRO A 57 -3.55 12.05 8.26
C PRO A 57 -3.95 10.59 8.45
N SER A 58 -3.79 10.09 9.69
CA SER A 58 -4.22 8.75 10.08
C SER A 58 -5.72 8.56 9.88
N GLU A 59 -6.12 7.37 9.44
CA GLU A 59 -7.51 6.96 9.18
C GLU A 59 -8.24 7.74 8.06
N GLU A 60 -7.51 8.56 7.30
CA GLU A 60 -8.07 9.34 6.18
C GLU A 60 -7.33 9.03 4.88
N TRP A 61 -7.85 9.52 3.75
CA TRP A 61 -7.16 9.50 2.46
C TRP A 61 -6.86 10.93 1.99
N PRO A 62 -5.73 11.16 1.31
CA PRO A 62 -5.44 12.46 0.73
C PRO A 62 -6.48 12.80 -0.35
N SER A 63 -6.97 14.04 -0.34
CA SER A 63 -8.02 14.57 -1.22
C SER A 63 -7.60 14.89 -2.65
#